data_AF-A0A940TVE1-F1
#
_entry.id   AF-A0A940TVE1-F1
#
_cell.length_a   1.000
_cell.length_b   1.000
_cell.length_c   1.000
_cell.angle_alpha   90.00
_cell.angle_beta   90.00
_cell.angle_gamma   90.00
#
_symmetry.space_group_name_H-M   'P 1'
#
loop_
_entity.id
_entity.type
_entity.pdbx_description
1 polymer ?
#
loop_
_entity_poly.entity_id
_entity_poly.type
_entity_poly.pdbx_seq_one_letter_code
_entity_poly.pdbx_strand_id
1 'polypeptide(L)'
;TLVTGVMLVVLYGPQAALGAWLKDNLGLSMIFAPPGIILALLFITFPFVVRTVQPVLLNLDRVQEDAAATLGAGAWTIFRRITLPPLMLPIASGALLSFARAIGEFGAIVIVAGNIPMYSQTAAVYVLGEVESLPCA
;
A
#
# COMPACT_ATOMS: atom_id res chain seq x y z
N THR A 1 -8.98 -8.72 5.90
CA THR A 1 -8.86 -7.28 5.63
C THR A 1 -10.14 -6.50 5.82
N LEU A 2 -11.30 -7.15 5.93
CA LEU A 2 -12.55 -6.50 6.37
C LEU A 2 -12.37 -5.71 7.68
N VAL A 3 -11.73 -6.29 8.70
CA VAL A 3 -11.42 -5.60 9.97
C VAL A 3 -10.60 -4.33 9.74
N THR A 4 -9.60 -4.39 8.86
CA THR A 4 -8.77 -3.23 8.50
C THR A 4 -9.58 -2.16 7.74
N GLY A 5 -10.48 -2.58 6.85
CA GLY A 5 -11.42 -1.68 6.15
C GLY A 5 -12.38 -0.98 7.12
N VAL A 6 -12.95 -1.72 8.06
CA VAL A 6 -13.80 -1.13 9.13
C VAL A 6 -13.00 -0.19 10.02
N MET A 7 -11.79 -0.58 10.43
CA MET A 7 -10.91 0.31 11.22
C MET A 7 -10.56 1.59 10.47
N LEU A 8 -10.29 1.53 9.17
CA LEU A 8 -10.04 2.71 8.33
C LEU A 8 -11.27 3.61 8.27
N VAL A 9 -12.48 3.05 8.09
CA VAL A 9 -13.72 3.84 8.11
C VAL A 9 -14.00 4.45 9.48
N VAL A 10 -13.66 3.76 10.57
CA VAL A 10 -13.83 4.29 11.93
C VAL A 10 -12.81 5.41 12.23
N LEU A 11 -11.57 5.29 11.77
CA LEU A 11 -10.51 6.28 12.01
C LEU A 11 -10.59 7.50 11.09
N TYR A 12 -10.90 7.30 9.81
CA TYR A 12 -10.91 8.35 8.79
C TYR A 12 -12.32 8.72 8.32
N GLY A 13 -13.35 8.17 8.98
CA GLY A 13 -14.77 8.43 8.76
C GLY A 13 -15.06 9.91 8.58
N PRO A 14 -16.03 10.32 7.74
CA PRO A 14 -16.50 11.70 7.74
C PRO A 14 -17.01 12.17 9.11
N GLN A 15 -17.31 11.24 10.02
CA GLN A 15 -17.71 11.48 11.42
C GLN A 15 -16.53 11.46 12.41
N ALA A 16 -15.32 11.08 11.99
CA ALA A 16 -14.14 11.00 12.84
C ALA A 16 -13.37 12.33 12.84
N ALA A 17 -12.89 12.77 14.00
CA ALA A 17 -12.20 14.06 14.18
C ALA A 17 -11.00 14.24 13.22
N LEU A 18 -10.27 13.15 12.93
CA LEU A 18 -9.16 13.14 11.96
C LEU A 18 -9.62 13.28 10.50
N GLY A 19 -10.73 12.63 10.13
CA GLY A 19 -11.29 12.70 8.78
C GLY A 19 -11.89 14.09 8.46
N ALA A 20 -12.57 14.70 9.44
CA ALA A 20 -13.08 16.06 9.33
C ALA A 20 -11.94 17.10 9.25
N TRP A 21 -10.94 16.99 10.13
CA TRP A 21 -9.79 17.90 10.14
C TRP A 21 -8.96 17.83 8.84
N LEU A 22 -8.73 16.63 8.30
CA LEU A 22 -8.03 16.48 7.00
C LEU A 22 -8.80 17.10 5.83
N LYS A 23 -10.14 16.96 5.84
CA LYS A 23 -11.00 17.54 4.82
C LYS A 23 -10.95 19.06 4.86
N ASP A 24 -10.99 19.65 6.05
CA ASP A 24 -11.02 21.10 6.24
C ASP A 24 -9.66 21.78 5.98
N ASN A 25 -8.54 21.11 6.33
CA ASN A 25 -7.20 21.69 6.15
C ASN A 25 -6.52 21.35 4.81
N LEU A 26 -6.76 20.16 4.24
CA LEU A 26 -6.09 19.70 3.01
C LEU A 26 -7.03 19.56 1.81
N GLY A 27 -8.35 19.71 1.99
CA GLY A 27 -9.33 19.52 0.90
C GLY A 27 -9.40 18.10 0.35
N LEU A 28 -8.69 17.14 0.97
CA LEU A 28 -8.58 15.76 0.53
C LEU A 28 -9.63 14.91 1.28
N SER A 29 -10.68 14.52 0.57
CA SER A 29 -11.61 13.51 1.08
C SER A 29 -10.93 12.14 1.04
N MET A 30 -10.41 11.64 2.16
CA MET A 30 -9.72 10.33 2.23
C MET A 30 -10.66 9.13 2.20
N ILE A 31 -11.93 9.31 2.52
CA ILE A 31 -12.94 8.25 2.41
C ILE A 31 -13.82 8.55 1.20
N PHE A 32 -14.10 7.52 0.40
CA PHE A 32 -14.83 7.58 -0.87
C PHE A 32 -14.12 8.28 -2.05
N ALA A 33 -12.82 8.64 -1.93
CA ALA A 33 -12.05 9.15 -3.06
C ALA A 33 -10.89 8.22 -3.46
N PRO A 34 -10.54 8.14 -4.77
CA PRO A 34 -9.42 7.35 -5.26
C PRO A 34 -8.09 7.52 -4.50
N PRO A 35 -7.62 8.74 -4.13
CA PRO A 35 -6.34 8.89 -3.44
C PRO A 35 -6.32 8.26 -2.05
N GLY A 36 -7.44 8.28 -1.33
CA GLY A 36 -7.53 7.65 -0.01
C GLY A 36 -7.51 6.13 -0.06
N ILE A 37 -8.15 5.54 -1.08
CA ILE A 37 -8.11 4.10 -1.35
C ILE A 37 -6.68 3.65 -1.67
N ILE A 38 -5.94 4.44 -2.47
CA ILE A 38 -4.53 4.15 -2.80
C ILE A 38 -3.66 4.15 -1.54
N LEU A 39 -3.80 5.15 -0.67
CA LEU A 39 -3.03 5.23 0.58
C LEU A 39 -3.35 4.07 1.53
N ALA A 40 -4.63 3.71 1.65
CA ALA A 40 -5.06 2.55 2.45
C ALA A 40 -4.46 1.24 1.93
N LEU A 41 -4.53 1.01 0.61
CA LEU A 41 -3.93 -0.16 -0.03
C LEU A 41 -2.42 -0.19 0.12
N LEU A 42 -1.76 0.97 0.00
CA LEU A 42 -0.32 1.08 0.21
C LEU A 42 0.04 0.68 1.64
N PHE A 43 -0.68 1.17 2.64
CA PHE A 43 -0.44 0.79 4.03
C PHE A 43 -0.63 -0.71 4.29
N ILE A 44 -1.66 -1.31 3.71
CA ILE A 44 -1.94 -2.75 3.84
C ILE A 44 -0.86 -3.60 3.14
N THR A 45 -0.35 -3.14 2.01
CA THR A 45 0.54 -3.94 1.14
C THR A 45 2.04 -3.66 1.36
N PHE A 46 2.39 -2.51 1.94
CA PHE A 46 3.76 -2.15 2.34
C PHE A 46 4.50 -3.22 3.17
N PRO A 47 3.91 -3.84 4.21
CA PRO A 47 4.63 -4.86 5.00
C PRO A 47 5.06 -6.08 4.19
N PHE A 48 4.43 -6.36 3.04
CA PHE A 48 4.86 -7.45 2.17
C PHE A 48 6.21 -7.15 1.52
N VAL A 49 6.43 -5.91 1.08
CA VAL A 49 7.73 -5.46 0.54
C VAL A 49 8.79 -5.46 1.64
N VAL A 50 8.45 -4.99 2.84
CA VAL A 50 9.40 -5.00 3.97
C VAL A 50 9.84 -6.43 4.30
N ARG A 51 8.92 -7.40 4.29
CA ARG A 51 9.22 -8.81 4.57
C ARG A 51 10.14 -9.46 3.55
N THR A 52 10.14 -9.02 2.29
CA THR A 52 11.08 -9.55 1.29
C THR A 52 12.45 -8.89 1.40
N VAL A 53 12.49 -7.60 1.75
CA VAL A 53 13.73 -6.82 1.85
C VAL A 53 14.51 -7.11 3.13
N GLN A 54 13.83 -7.18 4.27
CA GLN A 54 14.43 -7.38 5.60
C GLN A 54 15.41 -8.56 5.68
N PRO A 55 15.08 -9.79 5.24
CA PRO A 55 16.02 -10.91 5.34
C PRO A 55 17.26 -10.69 4.48
N VAL A 56 17.14 -10.04 3.32
CA VAL A 56 18.31 -9.78 2.46
C VAL A 56 19.20 -8.72 3.08
N LEU A 57 18.61 -7.66 3.65
CA LEU A 57 19.36 -6.62 4.34
C LEU A 57 20.16 -7.17 5.54
N LEU A 58 19.57 -8.11 6.30
CA LEU A 58 20.25 -8.74 7.44
C LEU A 58 21.39 -9.69 7.04
N ASN A 59 21.35 -10.22 5.82
CA ASN A 59 22.39 -11.10 5.28
C ASN A 59 23.46 -10.34 4.48
N LEU A 60 23.32 -9.03 4.28
CA LEU A 60 24.33 -8.24 3.57
C LEU A 60 25.59 -8.11 4.43
N ASP A 61 26.72 -8.52 3.88
CA ASP A 61 28.02 -8.31 4.50
C ASP A 61 28.44 -6.83 4.37
N ARG A 62 28.94 -6.26 5.46
CA ARG A 62 29.31 -4.83 5.55
C ARG A 62 30.73 -4.55 5.07
N VAL A 63 31.51 -5.58 4.76
CA VAL A 63 32.90 -5.46 4.27
C VAL A 63 33.03 -4.47 3.10
N GLN A 64 32.07 -4.48 2.15
CA GLN A 64 32.08 -3.58 1.01
C GLN A 64 31.76 -2.13 1.40
N GLU A 65 30.84 -1.93 2.35
CA GLU A 65 30.49 -0.61 2.90
C GLU A 65 31.67 -0.01 3.66
N ASP A 66 32.34 -0.80 4.49
CA ASP A 66 33.49 -0.38 5.30
C ASP A 66 34.72 -0.06 4.44
N ALA A 67 34.96 -0.84 3.38
CA ALA A 67 36.00 -0.55 2.40
C ALA A 67 35.75 0.77 1.65
N ALA A 68 34.50 1.01 1.23
CA ALA A 68 34.13 2.25 0.58
C ALA A 68 34.20 3.46 1.52
N ALA A 69 33.80 3.31 2.78
CA ALA A 69 33.94 4.36 3.80
C ALA A 69 35.41 4.71 4.05
N THR A 70 36.30 3.71 4.09
CA THR A 70 37.76 3.90 4.24
C THR A 70 38.36 4.66 3.05
N LEU A 71 37.83 4.45 1.84
CA LEU A 71 38.22 5.19 0.62
C LEU A 71 37.63 6.61 0.54
N GLY A 72 36.89 7.05 1.57
CA GLY A 72 36.29 8.39 1.64
C GLY A 72 34.92 8.51 0.96
N ALA A 73 34.25 7.40 0.63
CA ALA A 73 32.90 7.45 0.09
C ALA A 73 31.88 7.88 1.16
N GLY A 74 31.03 8.86 0.83
CA GLY A 74 29.93 9.28 1.69
C GLY A 74 28.81 8.25 1.78
N ALA A 75 28.02 8.29 2.85
CA ALA A 75 26.92 7.35 3.14
C ALA A 75 25.91 7.22 1.98
N TRP A 76 25.61 8.32 1.28
CA TRP A 76 24.70 8.29 0.12
C TRP A 76 25.27 7.51 -1.07
N THR A 77 26.58 7.60 -1.30
CA THR A 77 27.28 6.86 -2.35
C THR A 77 27.30 5.37 -2.04
N ILE A 78 27.61 5.02 -0.78
CA ILE A 78 27.59 3.64 -0.28
C ILE A 78 26.18 3.05 -0.44
N PHE A 79 25.14 3.75 0.04
CA PHE A 79 23.77 3.30 -0.10
C PHE A 79 23.37 3.03 -1.55
N ARG A 80 23.59 3.98 -2.47
CA ARG A 80 23.15 3.83 -3.87
C ARG A 80 23.95 2.80 -4.67
N ARG A 81 25.24 2.65 -4.41
CA ARG A 81 26.13 1.80 -5.23
C ARG A 81 26.41 0.43 -4.63
N ILE A 82 26.26 0.27 -3.32
CA ILE A 82 26.62 -0.95 -2.60
C ILE A 82 25.37 -1.60 -2.01
N THR A 83 24.62 -0.85 -1.19
CA THR A 83 23.46 -1.40 -0.47
C THR A 83 22.22 -1.58 -1.38
N LEU A 84 21.93 -0.64 -2.27
CA LEU A 84 20.71 -0.63 -3.08
C LEU A 84 20.67 -1.70 -4.19
N PRO A 85 21.74 -1.97 -4.97
CA PRO A 85 21.68 -2.93 -6.08
C PRO A 85 21.28 -4.35 -5.66
N PRO A 86 21.83 -4.93 -4.57
CA PRO A 86 21.38 -6.23 -4.06
C PRO A 86 19.93 -6.24 -3.60
N LEU A 87 19.41 -5.10 -3.11
CA LEU A 87 18.02 -4.97 -2.64
C LEU A 87 17.01 -4.80 -3.78
N MET A 88 17.45 -4.46 -5.00
CA MET A 88 16.53 -4.27 -6.12
C MET A 88 15.67 -5.51 -6.42
N LEU A 89 16.29 -6.69 -6.38
CA LEU A 89 15.58 -7.95 -6.66
C LEU A 89 14.53 -8.27 -5.56
N PRO A 90 14.86 -8.24 -4.26
CA PRO A 90 13.88 -8.36 -3.18
C PRO A 90 12.76 -7.31 -3.21
N ILE A 91 13.09 -6.07 -3.57
CA ILE A 91 12.10 -4.99 -3.73
C ILE A 91 11.15 -5.35 -4.87
N ALA A 92 11.67 -5.80 -6.01
CA ALA A 92 10.84 -6.20 -7.15
C ALA A 92 9.93 -7.38 -6.82
N SER A 93 10.45 -8.41 -6.15
CA SER A 93 9.65 -9.56 -5.70
C SER A 93 8.58 -9.16 -4.68
N GLY A 94 8.94 -8.30 -3.71
CA GLY A 94 8.01 -7.76 -2.74
C GLY A 94 6.91 -6.92 -3.39
N ALA A 95 7.29 -6.08 -4.35
CA ALA A 95 6.36 -5.25 -5.12
C ALA A 95 5.38 -6.12 -5.92
N LEU A 96 5.86 -7.17 -6.59
CA LEU A 96 4.99 -8.09 -7.34
C LEU A 96 4.00 -8.82 -6.41
N LEU A 97 4.46 -9.29 -5.25
CA LEU A 97 3.61 -9.92 -4.26
C LEU A 97 2.57 -8.95 -3.69
N SER A 98 2.99 -7.72 -3.41
CA SER A 98 2.12 -6.62 -2.94
C SER A 98 1.05 -6.28 -3.98
N PHE A 99 1.40 -6.29 -5.26
CA PHE A 99 0.50 -6.05 -6.38
C PHE A 99 -0.54 -7.17 -6.55
N ALA A 100 -0.10 -8.43 -6.54
CA ALA A 100 -1.02 -9.57 -6.56
C ALA A 100 -1.99 -9.53 -5.36
N ARG A 101 -1.50 -9.12 -4.19
CA ARG A 101 -2.33 -8.95 -2.99
C ARG A 101 -3.32 -7.80 -3.11
N ALA A 102 -2.93 -6.68 -3.70
CA ALA A 102 -3.79 -5.53 -3.95
C ALA A 102 -4.94 -5.86 -4.91
N ILE A 103 -4.68 -6.63 -5.99
CA ILE A 103 -5.73 -7.10 -6.90
C ILE A 103 -6.75 -7.96 -6.16
N GLY A 104 -6.29 -8.82 -5.25
CA GLY A 104 -7.16 -9.69 -4.44
C GLY A 104 -7.87 -8.99 -3.28
N GLU A 105 -7.60 -7.71 -3.01
CA GLU A 105 -8.23 -6.98 -1.91
C GLU A 105 -9.61 -6.44 -2.30
N PHE A 106 -10.63 -7.27 -2.17
CA PHE A 106 -12.02 -6.87 -2.36
C PHE A 106 -12.66 -6.31 -1.07
N GLY A 107 -12.44 -6.99 0.06
CA GLY A 107 -13.23 -6.77 1.28
C GLY A 107 -13.01 -5.41 1.95
N ALA A 108 -11.77 -4.90 1.98
CA ALA A 108 -11.53 -3.56 2.51
C ALA A 108 -12.02 -2.45 1.56
N ILE A 109 -11.92 -2.67 0.24
CA ILE A 109 -12.30 -1.68 -0.77
C ILE A 109 -13.81 -1.47 -0.80
N VAL A 110 -14.62 -2.53 -0.72
CA VAL A 110 -16.09 -2.41 -0.66
C VAL A 110 -16.55 -1.48 0.47
N ILE A 111 -15.91 -1.60 1.64
CA ILE A 111 -16.27 -0.85 2.84
C ILE A 111 -15.83 0.62 2.73
N VAL A 112 -14.66 0.88 2.15
CA VAL A 112 -14.04 2.22 2.08
C VAL A 112 -14.48 3.03 0.85
N ALA A 113 -14.80 2.37 -0.26
CA ALA A 113 -15.17 3.01 -1.52
C ALA A 113 -16.64 3.44 -1.58
N GLY A 114 -17.51 2.93 -0.71
CA GLY A 114 -18.91 3.37 -0.59
C GLY A 114 -19.78 3.08 -1.81
N ASN A 115 -19.27 2.28 -2.76
CA ASN A 115 -19.95 1.88 -3.99
C ASN A 115 -20.66 3.04 -4.72
N ILE A 116 -19.98 4.18 -4.91
CA ILE A 116 -20.52 5.26 -5.74
C ILE A 116 -20.24 4.90 -7.21
N PRO A 117 -21.27 4.60 -8.03
CA PRO A 117 -21.08 4.20 -9.42
C PRO A 117 -20.28 5.26 -10.18
N MET A 118 -19.31 4.82 -11.00
CA MET A 118 -18.49 5.69 -11.86
C MET A 118 -17.54 6.69 -11.19
N TYR A 119 -17.43 6.75 -9.85
CA TYR A 119 -16.51 7.66 -9.14
C TYR A 119 -15.49 6.96 -8.24
N SER A 120 -15.93 5.93 -7.51
CA SER A 120 -15.08 5.13 -6.60
C SER A 120 -15.21 3.62 -6.84
N GLN A 121 -15.94 3.23 -7.88
CA GLN A 121 -16.21 1.83 -8.20
C GLN A 121 -14.96 1.14 -8.75
N THR A 122 -14.53 0.07 -8.08
CA THR A 122 -13.45 -0.80 -8.58
C THR A 122 -14.02 -1.96 -9.37
N ALA A 123 -13.20 -2.55 -10.27
CA ALA A 123 -13.60 -3.64 -11.15
C ALA A 123 -14.25 -4.82 -10.39
N ALA A 124 -13.77 -5.12 -9.18
CA ALA A 124 -14.31 -6.19 -8.37
C ALA A 124 -15.72 -5.89 -7.81
N VAL A 125 -16.03 -4.63 -7.47
CA VAL A 125 -17.37 -4.23 -7.00
C VAL A 125 -18.38 -4.26 -8.15
N TYR A 126 -17.93 -3.89 -9.34
CA TYR A 126 -18.73 -3.98 -10.55
C TYR A 126 -19.16 -5.42 -10.85
N VAL A 127 -18.20 -6.37 -10.82
CA VAL A 127 -18.50 -7.80 -11.08
C VAL A 127 -19.47 -8.37 -10.04
N LEU A 128 -19.32 -8.01 -8.75
CA LEU A 128 -20.26 -8.47 -7.73
C LEU A 128 -21.69 -7.95 -7.98
N GLY A 129 -21.82 -6.66 -8.30
CA GLY A 129 -23.11 -6.05 -8.59
C GLY A 129 -23.81 -6.69 -9.79
N GLU A 130 -23.05 -7.06 -10.82
CA GLU A 130 -23.59 -7.78 -11.98
C GLU A 130 -24.11 -9.17 -11.60
N VAL A 131 -23.37 -9.92 -10.77
CA VAL A 131 -23.77 -11.27 -10.31
C VAL A 131 -25.03 -11.20 -9.43
N GLU A 132 -25.15 -10.22 -8.53
CA GLU A 132 -26.34 -10.02 -7.70
C GLU A 132 -27.58 -9.58 -8.50
N SER A 133 -27.37 -8.93 -9.64
CA SER A 133 -28.46 -8.49 -10.52
C SER A 133 -29.05 -9.62 -11.37
N LEU A 134 -28.34 -10.75 -11.49
CA LEU A 134 -28.86 -11.93 -12.15
C LEU A 134 -29.99 -12.53 -11.31
N PRO A 135 -31.23 -12.64 -11.83
CA PRO A 135 -32.29 -13.32 -11.11
C PRO A 135 -31.84 -14.74 -10.83
N CYS A 136 -31.95 -15.17 -9.57
CA CYS A 136 -31.70 -16.56 -9.19
C CYS A 136 -32.59 -17.46 -10.06
N ALA A 137 -31.98 -18.19 -10.99
CA ALA A 137 -32.59 -19.30 -11.70
C ALA A 137 -32.22 -20.61 -11.00
#